data_AF-A0A2M9GP91-F1
#
_entry.id   AF-A0A2M9GP91-F1
#
_cell.length_a   1.000
_cell.length_b   1.000
_cell.length_c   1.000
_cell.angle_alpha   90.00
_cell.angle_beta   90.00
_cell.angle_gamma   90.00
#
_symmetry.space_group_name_H-M   'P 1'
#
loop_
_entity.id
_entity.type
_entity.pdbx_description
1 polymer ?
#
loop_
_entity_poly.entity_id
_entity_poly.type
_entity_poly.pdbx_seq_one_letter_code
_entity_poly.pdbx_strand_id
1 'polypeptide(L)'
;MVLVSSAAALGSEAQMKQWEKMDRCSNAAFIAVSIVEESADTFKQTLALQGAIGGLKNNTKLGEATPSENEVAGAHKMALRVSAGMPRPLSKRDHDWLIAQAATSCTLWVPDAKPAS
;
A
#
# COMPACT_ATOMS: atom_id res chain seq x y z
N MET A 1 -28.22 30.60 -9.55
CA MET A 1 -26.95 30.14 -8.96
C MET A 1 -27.21 28.86 -8.18
N VAL A 2 -27.39 27.73 -8.89
CA VAL A 2 -27.80 26.43 -8.29
C VAL A 2 -26.80 25.31 -8.63
N LEU A 3 -25.73 25.62 -9.36
CA LEU A 3 -24.74 24.64 -9.84
C LEU A 3 -23.53 24.42 -8.91
N VAL A 4 -23.44 25.14 -7.78
CA VAL A 4 -22.25 25.09 -6.90
C VAL A 4 -22.42 24.08 -5.76
N SER A 5 -23.65 23.75 -5.35
CA SER A 5 -23.91 22.85 -4.22
C SER A 5 -23.59 21.37 -4.51
N SER A 6 -23.65 20.95 -5.78
CA SER A 6 -23.38 19.55 -6.16
C SER A 6 -21.88 19.21 -6.20
N ALA A 7 -21.01 20.19 -6.39
CA ALA A 7 -19.56 19.99 -6.42
C ALA A 7 -18.96 19.77 -5.02
N ALA A 8 -19.54 20.39 -3.99
CA ALA A 8 -19.08 20.23 -2.60
C ALA A 8 -19.39 18.83 -2.04
N ALA A 9 -20.53 18.24 -2.40
CA ALA A 9 -20.93 16.90 -1.97
C ALA A 9 -20.21 15.76 -2.73
N LEU A 10 -19.93 15.96 -4.03
CA LEU A 10 -19.08 15.04 -4.81
C LEU A 10 -17.61 15.07 -4.35
N GLY A 11 -17.14 16.23 -3.89
CA GLY A 11 -15.83 16.37 -3.27
C GLY A 11 -15.68 15.52 -2.01
N SER A 12 -16.68 15.50 -1.12
CA SER A 12 -16.55 14.82 0.18
C SER A 12 -16.49 13.30 0.05
N GLU A 13 -17.34 12.65 -0.75
CA GLU A 13 -17.31 11.19 -0.89
C GLU A 13 -16.07 10.69 -1.63
N ALA A 14 -15.64 11.38 -2.70
CA ALA A 14 -14.43 11.03 -3.43
C ALA A 14 -13.17 11.26 -2.57
N GLN A 15 -13.15 12.33 -1.77
CA GLN A 15 -12.07 12.59 -0.81
C GLN A 15 -12.03 11.51 0.29
N MET A 16 -13.17 11.11 0.86
CA MET A 16 -13.20 10.06 1.87
C MET A 16 -12.68 8.73 1.33
N LYS A 17 -13.10 8.33 0.12
CA LYS A 17 -12.55 7.15 -0.57
C LYS A 17 -11.04 7.24 -0.83
N GLN A 18 -10.55 8.44 -1.12
CA GLN A 18 -9.12 8.71 -1.29
C GLN A 18 -8.37 8.54 0.04
N TRP A 19 -8.92 9.05 1.15
CA TRP A 19 -8.35 8.92 2.48
C TRP A 19 -8.30 7.47 2.95
N GLU A 20 -9.38 6.72 2.80
CA GLU A 20 -9.42 5.29 3.12
C GLU A 20 -8.37 4.52 2.29
N LYS A 21 -8.21 4.87 1.01
CA LYS A 21 -7.18 4.27 0.16
C LYS A 21 -5.78 4.64 0.65
N MET A 22 -5.56 5.88 1.08
CA MET A 22 -4.27 6.30 1.66
C MET A 22 -3.92 5.50 2.91
N ASP A 23 -4.87 5.26 3.80
CA ASP A 23 -4.64 4.49 5.02
C ASP A 23 -4.30 3.03 4.72
N ARG A 24 -5.07 2.38 3.83
CA ARG A 24 -4.76 1.02 3.36
C ARG A 24 -3.38 0.96 2.72
N CYS A 25 -3.07 1.87 1.80
CA CYS A 25 -1.79 1.89 1.10
C CYS A 25 -0.61 2.18 2.02
N SER A 26 -0.80 2.99 3.07
CA SER A 26 0.22 3.23 4.09
C SER A 26 0.52 1.96 4.89
N ASN A 27 -0.52 1.23 5.30
CA ASN A 27 -0.38 -0.07 5.96
C ASN A 27 0.27 -1.12 5.04
N ALA A 28 -0.15 -1.18 3.78
CA ALA A 28 0.44 -2.06 2.77
C ALA A 28 1.93 -1.78 2.58
N ALA A 29 2.31 -0.51 2.45
CA ALA A 29 3.69 -0.08 2.31
C ALA A 29 4.54 -0.43 3.54
N PHE A 30 4.02 -0.20 4.74
CA PHE A 30 4.70 -0.55 5.98
C PHE A 30 5.01 -2.05 6.03
N ILE A 31 4.02 -2.90 5.74
CA ILE A 31 4.20 -4.37 5.71
C ILE A 31 5.22 -4.78 4.65
N ALA A 32 5.05 -4.28 3.43
CA ALA A 32 5.90 -4.61 2.29
C ALA A 32 7.36 -4.23 2.52
N VAL A 33 7.63 -3.02 3.02
CA VAL A 33 8.97 -2.54 3.30
C VAL A 33 9.58 -3.33 4.47
N SER A 34 8.82 -3.61 5.53
CA SER A 34 9.30 -4.44 6.65
C SER A 34 9.80 -5.81 6.16
N ILE A 35 9.07 -6.46 5.24
CA ILE A 35 9.48 -7.73 4.64
C ILE A 35 10.77 -7.58 3.81
N VAL A 36 10.87 -6.48 3.06
CA VAL A 36 12.06 -6.18 2.24
C VAL A 36 13.28 -5.91 3.10
N GLU A 37 13.11 -5.25 4.24
CA GLU A 37 14.15 -4.94 5.21
C GLU A 37 14.72 -6.17 5.90
N GLU A 38 13.85 -7.13 6.25
CA GLU A 38 14.22 -8.29 7.05
C GLU A 38 15.19 -9.25 6.32
N SER A 39 15.12 -9.32 4.99
CA SER A 39 15.88 -10.31 4.24
C SER A 39 16.21 -9.89 2.81
N ALA A 40 17.42 -10.22 2.35
CA ALA A 40 17.82 -10.17 0.93
C ALA A 40 17.23 -11.32 0.08
N ASP A 41 16.88 -12.42 0.73
CA ASP A 41 16.41 -13.66 0.10
C ASP A 41 14.94 -13.53 -0.33
N THR A 42 14.71 -13.55 -1.64
CA THR A 42 13.39 -13.38 -2.28
C THR A 42 12.43 -14.53 -1.96
N PHE A 43 12.93 -15.73 -1.66
CA PHE A 43 12.09 -16.85 -1.25
C PHE A 43 11.52 -16.58 0.15
N LYS A 44 12.37 -16.15 1.10
CA LYS A 44 11.92 -15.76 2.45
C LYS A 44 10.94 -14.60 2.42
N GLN A 45 11.19 -13.61 1.55
CA GLN A 45 10.27 -12.49 1.36
C GLN A 45 8.91 -12.93 0.84
N THR A 46 8.88 -13.85 -0.13
CA THR A 46 7.62 -14.37 -0.68
C THR A 46 6.82 -15.12 0.39
N LEU A 47 7.49 -15.93 1.21
CA LEU A 47 6.85 -16.62 2.33
C LEU A 47 6.30 -15.63 3.37
N ALA A 48 7.08 -14.62 3.73
CA ALA A 48 6.66 -13.57 4.66
C ALA A 48 5.49 -12.75 4.12
N LEU A 49 5.48 -12.45 2.81
CA LEU A 49 4.38 -11.77 2.13
C LEU A 49 3.09 -12.57 2.18
N GLN A 50 3.15 -13.88 1.88
CA GLN A 50 2.00 -14.78 1.99
C GLN A 50 1.49 -14.86 3.42
N GLY A 51 2.40 -14.98 4.40
CA GLY A 51 2.05 -14.98 5.82
C GLY A 51 1.37 -13.67 6.25
N ALA A 52 1.88 -12.52 5.81
CA ALA A 52 1.31 -11.21 6.11
C ALA A 52 -0.09 -11.06 5.49
N ILE A 53 -0.28 -11.46 4.22
CA ILE A 53 -1.60 -11.46 3.56
C ILE A 53 -2.57 -12.38 4.31
N GLY A 54 -2.14 -13.57 4.72
CA GLY A 54 -2.94 -14.47 5.53
C GLY A 54 -3.32 -13.89 6.90
N GLY A 55 -2.38 -13.20 7.54
CA GLY A 55 -2.61 -12.51 8.81
C GLY A 55 -3.61 -11.35 8.69
N LEU A 56 -3.51 -10.57 7.60
CA LEU A 56 -4.43 -9.46 7.30
C LEU A 56 -5.88 -9.93 7.13
N LYS A 57 -6.11 -11.09 6.50
CA LYS A 57 -7.45 -11.67 6.34
C LYS A 57 -8.15 -11.95 7.68
N ASN A 58 -7.38 -12.16 8.75
CA ASN A 58 -7.89 -12.43 10.08
C ASN A 58 -7.75 -11.22 11.03
N ASN A 59 -7.28 -10.07 10.53
CA ASN A 59 -7.01 -8.90 11.36
C ASN A 59 -8.29 -8.06 11.55
N THR A 60 -8.81 -8.05 12.78
CA THR A 60 -10.00 -7.27 13.14
C THR A 60 -9.68 -5.84 13.60
N LYS A 61 -8.42 -5.50 13.82
CA LYS A 61 -8.00 -4.22 14.40
C LYS A 61 -7.90 -3.10 13.36
N LEU A 62 -7.58 -3.43 12.12
CA LEU A 62 -7.38 -2.44 11.05
C LEU A 62 -8.68 -1.96 10.41
N GLY A 63 -9.77 -2.72 10.54
CA GLY A 63 -11.08 -2.33 9.99
C GLY A 63 -11.00 -1.94 8.50
N GLU A 64 -11.49 -0.75 8.16
CA GLU A 64 -11.48 -0.19 6.80
C GLU A 64 -10.07 0.16 6.29
N ALA A 65 -9.09 0.30 7.19
CA ALA A 65 -7.67 0.50 6.86
C ALA A 65 -6.93 -0.81 6.58
N THR A 66 -7.63 -1.96 6.58
CA THR A 66 -7.04 -3.26 6.21
C THR A 66 -6.69 -3.25 4.72
N PRO A 67 -5.40 -3.36 4.35
CA PRO A 67 -5.02 -3.41 2.96
C PRO A 67 -5.48 -4.70 2.28
N SER A 68 -5.89 -4.58 1.03
CA SER A 68 -6.15 -5.70 0.14
C SER A 68 -4.86 -6.40 -0.28
N GLU A 69 -5.00 -7.65 -0.72
CA GLU A 69 -3.89 -8.45 -1.23
C GLU A 69 -3.14 -7.75 -2.39
N ASN A 70 -3.87 -7.06 -3.27
CA ASN A 70 -3.30 -6.31 -4.38
C ASN A 70 -2.53 -5.07 -3.92
N GLU A 71 -3.02 -4.34 -2.91
CA GLU A 71 -2.32 -3.18 -2.35
C GLU A 71 -0.99 -3.61 -1.71
N VAL A 72 -0.98 -4.73 -0.96
CA VAL A 72 0.24 -5.29 -0.36
C VAL A 72 1.22 -5.79 -1.43
N ALA A 73 0.75 -6.57 -2.40
CA ALA A 73 1.58 -7.09 -3.48
C ALA A 73 2.15 -5.97 -4.37
N GLY A 74 1.37 -4.93 -4.64
CA GLY A 74 1.77 -3.75 -5.39
C GLY A 74 2.86 -2.96 -4.65
N ALA A 75 2.64 -2.67 -3.37
CA ALA A 75 3.62 -2.00 -2.52
C ALA A 75 4.94 -2.79 -2.45
N HIS A 76 4.88 -4.12 -2.32
CA HIS A 76 6.06 -4.99 -2.31
C HIS A 76 6.85 -4.94 -3.62
N LYS A 77 6.18 -4.97 -4.78
CA LYS A 77 6.84 -4.82 -6.09
C LYS A 77 7.56 -3.47 -6.20
N MET A 78 6.95 -2.38 -5.73
CA MET A 78 7.59 -1.07 -5.74
C MET A 78 8.79 -1.04 -4.78
N ALA A 79 8.61 -1.50 -3.55
CA ALA A 79 9.68 -1.55 -2.55
C ALA A 79 10.89 -2.34 -3.05
N LEU A 80 10.68 -3.50 -3.70
CA LEU A 80 11.76 -4.28 -4.31
C LEU A 80 12.48 -3.54 -5.43
N ARG A 81 11.74 -2.86 -6.32
CA ARG A 81 12.33 -2.12 -7.44
C ARG A 81 13.21 -0.98 -6.94
N VAL A 82 12.71 -0.23 -5.96
CA VAL A 82 13.37 0.98 -5.45
C VAL A 82 14.56 0.61 -4.55
N SER A 83 14.45 -0.47 -3.78
CA SER A 83 15.52 -0.96 -2.89
C SER A 83 16.54 -1.88 -3.56
N ALA A 84 16.48 -2.04 -4.88
CA ALA A 84 17.38 -2.92 -5.61
C ALA A 84 18.84 -2.50 -5.42
N GLY A 85 19.68 -3.45 -4.96
CA GLY A 85 21.11 -3.20 -4.72
C GLY A 85 21.42 -2.45 -3.42
N MET A 86 20.41 -2.09 -2.61
CA MET A 86 20.64 -1.47 -1.31
C MET A 86 21.10 -2.50 -0.27
N PRO A 87 22.07 -2.14 0.61
CA PRO A 87 22.49 -3.01 1.70
C PRO A 87 21.35 -3.20 2.71
N ARG A 88 21.11 -4.45 3.12
CA ARG A 88 20.08 -4.84 4.10
C ARG A 88 20.73 -5.29 5.41
N PRO A 89 20.11 -5.08 6.59
CA PRO A 89 18.82 -4.42 6.79
C PRO A 89 18.89 -2.94 6.40
N LEU A 90 17.84 -2.44 5.77
CA LEU A 90 17.71 -1.03 5.50
C LEU A 90 17.57 -0.39 6.90
N SER A 91 18.57 0.35 7.39
CA SER A 91 18.59 0.91 8.75
C SER A 91 17.24 1.55 9.13
N LYS A 92 16.77 1.28 10.36
CA LYS A 92 15.39 1.48 10.88
C LYS A 92 14.75 2.88 10.70
N ARG A 93 15.49 3.92 10.29
CA ARG A 93 14.95 5.26 10.02
C ARG A 93 15.40 5.84 8.68
N ASP A 94 16.46 5.31 8.07
CA ASP A 94 16.99 5.87 6.83
C ASP A 94 16.11 5.51 5.62
N HIS A 95 15.02 4.76 5.83
CA HIS A 95 14.17 4.22 4.78
C HIS A 95 12.67 4.50 5.00
N ASP A 96 12.33 5.42 5.92
CA ASP A 96 10.97 5.99 6.02
C ASP A 96 10.50 6.55 4.66
N TRP A 97 11.45 7.04 3.85
CA TRP A 97 11.20 7.46 2.48
C TRP A 97 10.75 6.32 1.56
N LEU A 98 11.21 5.08 1.78
CA LEU A 98 10.82 3.92 0.98
C LEU A 98 9.38 3.52 1.29
N ILE A 99 8.97 3.60 2.56
CA ILE A 99 7.57 3.46 2.97
C ILE A 99 6.72 4.53 2.30
N ALA A 100 7.14 5.80 2.35
CA ALA A 100 6.42 6.90 1.71
C ALA A 100 6.29 6.72 0.18
N GLN A 101 7.36 6.28 -0.49
CA GLN A 101 7.33 6.01 -1.94
C GLN A 101 6.43 4.82 -2.28
N ALA A 102 6.51 3.72 -1.53
CA ALA A 102 5.65 2.57 -1.73
C ALA A 102 4.17 2.92 -1.48
N ALA A 103 3.87 3.68 -0.43
CA ALA A 103 2.52 4.15 -0.12
C ALA A 103 1.97 5.05 -1.24
N THR A 104 2.76 6.04 -1.69
CA THR A 104 2.38 6.94 -2.78
C THR A 104 2.14 6.18 -4.09
N SER A 105 2.99 5.19 -4.39
CA SER A 105 2.79 4.37 -5.59
C SER A 105 1.50 3.54 -5.51
N CYS A 106 1.16 3.02 -4.33
CA CYS A 106 -0.08 2.27 -4.10
C CYS A 106 -1.31 3.17 -4.23
N THR A 107 -1.28 4.41 -3.73
CA THR A 107 -2.41 5.33 -3.83
C THR A 107 -2.66 5.78 -5.28
N LEU A 108 -1.59 5.93 -6.07
CA LEU A 108 -1.66 6.23 -7.49
C LEU A 108 -2.02 5.00 -8.35
N TRP A 109 -1.79 3.79 -7.85
CA TRP A 109 -2.13 2.56 -8.56
C TRP A 109 -3.65 2.41 -8.65
N VAL A 110 -4.17 2.50 -9.86
CA VAL A 110 -5.55 2.15 -10.17
C VAL A 110 -5.52 0.71 -10.69
N PRO A 111 -6.16 -0.28 -10.03
CA PRO A 111 -6.32 -1.60 -10.64
C PRO A 111 -6.96 -1.40 -12.02
N ASP A 112 -6.40 -2.00 -13.07
CA ASP A 112 -6.90 -1.88 -14.44
C ASP A 112 -8.42 -1.96 -14.42
N ALA A 113 -9.07 -0.82 -14.68
CA ALA A 113 -10.51 -0.80 -14.85
C ALA A 113 -10.76 -1.69 -16.07
N LYS A 114 -11.34 -2.88 -15.84
CA LYS A 114 -11.83 -3.72 -16.92
C LYS A 114 -12.67 -2.79 -17.79
N PRO A 115 -12.35 -2.59 -19.09
CA PRO A 115 -13.13 -1.69 -19.92
C PRO A 115 -14.59 -2.17 -19.83
N ALA A 116 -15.49 -1.24 -19.55
CA ALA A 116 -16.92 -1.52 -19.52
C ALA A 116 -17.26 -2.17 -20.87
N SER A 117 -17.61 -3.45 -20.81
CA SER A 117 -18.11 -4.23 -21.94
C SER A 117 -19.43 -3.67 -22.43
#